data_AF-A0A3N5FLN7-F1
#
_entry.id   AF-A0A3N5FLN7-F1
#
_cell.length_a   1.000
_cell.length_b   1.000
_cell.length_c   1.000
_cell.angle_alpha   90.00
_cell.angle_beta   90.00
_cell.angle_gamma   90.00
#
_symmetry.space_group_name_H-M   'P 1'
#
loop_
_entity.id
_entity.type
_entity.pdbx_description
1 polymer ?
#
loop_
_entity_poly.entity_id
_entity_poly.type
_entity_poly.pdbx_seq_one_letter_code
_entity_poly.pdbx_strand_id
1 'polypeptide(L)' 'MKRTTCPYCQGMGSTETSQRVGSGDWMRWVPVRQTCGICGGSGYTISREPCVEPEPPKIGVIRDYENPPRESI' A
#
# COMPACT_ATOMS: atom_id res chain seq x y z
N MET A 1 2.50 -1.21 -27.43
CA MET A 1 2.28 -1.03 -25.98
C MET A 1 3.62 -0.68 -25.34
N LYS A 2 3.78 0.50 -24.72
CA LYS A 2 5.03 0.87 -24.03
C LYS A 2 4.98 0.25 -22.63
N ARG A 3 5.92 -0.65 -22.30
CA ARG A 3 6.06 -1.23 -20.96
C ARG A 3 6.99 -0.31 -20.17
N THR A 4 6.53 0.19 -19.03
CA THR A 4 7.36 1.02 -18.14
C THR A 4 7.92 0.11 -17.06
N THR A 5 9.24 0.16 -16.87
CA THR A 5 9.93 -0.56 -15.79
C THR A 5 9.33 -0.16 -14.46
N CYS A 6 8.98 -1.14 -13.62
CA CYS A 6 8.46 -0.86 -12.29
C CYS A 6 9.56 -0.19 -11.45
N PRO A 7 9.37 1.04 -10.97
CA PRO A 7 10.43 1.77 -10.26
C PRO A 7 10.75 1.13 -8.90
N TYR A 8 9.80 0.42 -8.31
CA TYR A 8 9.95 -0.20 -6.99
C TYR A 8 10.85 -1.43 -6.96
N CYS A 9 10.76 -2.28 -7.99
CA CYS A 9 11.66 -3.42 -8.15
C CYS A 9 12.72 -3.19 -9.23
N GLN A 10 12.79 -1.98 -9.79
CA GLN A 10 13.72 -1.59 -10.85
C GLN A 10 13.72 -2.57 -12.04
N GLY A 11 12.57 -3.18 -12.35
CA GLY A 11 12.49 -4.18 -13.44
C GLY A 11 12.69 -5.62 -13.04
N MET A 12 13.12 -5.90 -11.80
CA MET A 12 13.46 -7.25 -11.36
C MET A 12 12.23 -8.13 -11.05
N GLY A 13 11.04 -7.53 -10.91
CA GLY A 13 9.83 -8.24 -10.50
C GLY A 13 9.84 -8.69 -9.03
N SER A 14 10.95 -8.54 -8.33
CA SER A 14 11.11 -8.91 -6.93
C SER A 14 11.96 -7.88 -6.19
N THR A 15 11.79 -7.83 -4.88
CA THR A 15 12.57 -7.00 -3.96
C THR A 15 13.17 -7.90 -2.88
N GLU A 16 14.44 -7.68 -2.54
CA GLU A 16 15.08 -8.39 -1.45
C GLU A 16 14.82 -7.66 -0.14
N THR A 17 14.29 -8.38 0.85
CA THR A 17 14.06 -7.89 2.21
C THR A 17 14.69 -8.84 3.21
N SER A 18 14.87 -8.42 4.45
CA SER A 18 15.31 -9.31 5.52
C SER A 18 14.10 -9.76 6.34
N GLN A 19 13.94 -11.07 6.55
CA GLN A 19 12.93 -11.62 7.45
C GLN A 19 13.58 -12.23 8.68
N ARG A 20 12.98 -12.03 9.85
CA ARG A 20 13.37 -12.76 11.07
C ARG A 20 12.85 -14.18 10.99
N VAL A 21 13.76 -15.14 11.09
CA VAL A 21 13.44 -16.56 11.19
C VAL A 21 14.08 -17.14 12.45
N GLY A 22 13.41 -18.12 13.06
CA GLY A 22 13.84 -18.76 14.30
C GLY A 22 12.91 -18.42 15.47
N SER A 23 13.28 -18.90 16.67
CA SER A 23 12.53 -18.68 17.90
C SER A 23 13.51 -18.56 19.07
N GLY A 24 13.19 -17.69 20.04
CA GLY A 24 14.09 -17.39 21.15
C GLY A 24 15.42 -16.77 20.69
N ASP A 25 16.51 -17.13 21.36
CA ASP A 25 17.86 -16.62 21.10
C ASP A 25 18.46 -17.01 19.74
N TRP A 26 17.83 -17.95 19.02
CA TRP A 26 18.25 -18.39 17.69
C TRP A 26 17.63 -17.55 16.55
N MET A 27 17.00 -16.42 16.86
CA MET A 27 16.48 -15.50 15.86
C MET A 27 17.60 -14.90 15.02
N ARG A 28 17.49 -15.05 13.70
CA ARG A 28 18.41 -14.44 12.73
C ARG A 28 17.65 -13.75 11.60
N TRP A 29 18.25 -12.70 11.06
CA TRP A 29 17.79 -12.07 9.84
C TRP A 29 18.31 -12.86 8.64
N VAL A 30 17.42 -13.27 7.76
CA VAL A 30 17.76 -13.92 6.49
C VAL A 30 17.26 -13.08 5.32
N PRO A 31 18.04 -12.95 4.23
CA PRO A 31 17.56 -12.31 3.03
C PRO A 31 16.48 -13.18 2.39
N VAL A 32 15.37 -12.55 2.02
CA VAL A 32 14.22 -13.17 1.36
C VAL A 32 13.86 -12.30 0.18
N ARG A 33 13.75 -12.92 -0.99
CA ARG A 33 13.18 -12.27 -2.17
C ARG A 33 11.67 -12.38 -2.11
N GLN A 34 11.00 -11.24 -2.12
CA GLN A 34 9.55 -11.17 -2.23
C GLN A 34 9.16 -10.64 -3.59
N THR A 35 8.07 -11.18 -4.13
CA THR A 35 7.45 -10.68 -5.36
C THR A 35 7.06 -9.22 -5.16
N CYS A 36 7.42 -8.37 -6.11
CA CYS A 36 7.08 -6.95 -6.03
C CYS A 36 5.56 -6.80 -6.14
N GLY A 37 4.91 -6.38 -5.04
CA GLY A 37 3.45 -6.26 -4.97
C GLY A 37 2.84 -5.27 -5.97
N ILE A 38 3.63 -4.32 -6.48
CA ILE A 38 3.16 -3.28 -7.40
C ILE A 38 3.09 -3.80 -8.84
N CYS A 39 4.06 -4.60 -9.27
CA CYS A 39 4.05 -5.19 -10.61
C CYS A 39 3.63 -6.65 -10.62
N GLY A 40 3.31 -7.23 -9.46
CA GLY A 40 2.90 -8.62 -9.31
C GLY A 40 3.94 -9.64 -9.80
N GLY A 41 5.23 -9.30 -9.79
CA GLY A 41 6.29 -10.18 -10.30
C GLY A 41 6.73 -9.92 -11.73
N SER A 42 6.00 -9.09 -12.48
CA SER A 42 6.28 -8.89 -13.91
C SER A 42 7.49 -8.00 -14.19
N GLY A 43 7.94 -7.20 -13.22
CA GLY A 43 9.01 -6.21 -13.40
C GLY A 43 8.58 -4.94 -14.14
N TYR A 44 7.37 -4.92 -14.71
CA TYR A 44 6.86 -3.79 -15.47
C TYR A 44 5.50 -3.37 -14.92
N THR A 45 5.27 -2.07 -14.79
CA THR A 45 3.93 -1.55 -14.51
C THR A 45 3.20 -1.35 -15.83
N ILE A 46 1.99 -1.90 -15.94
CA ILE A 46 1.09 -1.59 -17.06
C ILE A 46 0.49 -0.23 -16.75
N SER A 47 1.24 0.83 -17.06
CA SER A 47 0.75 2.20 -16.92
C SER A 47 -0.35 2.42 -17.97
N ARG A 48 -1.62 2.40 -17.54
CA ARG A 48 -2.75 2.89 -18.32
C ARG A 48 -3.44 4.11 -17.73
N GLU A 49 -3.07 4.55 -16.52
CA GLU A 49 -3.69 5.70 -15.90
C GLU A 49 -2.60 6.65 -15.39
N PRO A 50 -2.67 7.95 -15.71
CA PRO A 50 -1.83 8.93 -15.04
C PRO A 50 -2.10 8.86 -13.54
N CYS A 51 -1.08 9.02 -12.71
CA CYS A 51 -1.25 9.21 -11.27
C CYS A 51 -2.19 10.40 -11.05
N VAL A 52 -3.48 10.13 -10.87
CA VAL A 52 -4.43 11.12 -10.38
C VAL A 52 -4.08 11.31 -8.92
N GLU A 53 -3.65 12.52 -8.58
CA GLU A 53 -3.46 12.94 -7.20
C GLU A 53 -4.73 12.58 -6.41
N PRO A 54 -4.65 11.80 -5.31
CA PRO A 54 -5.84 11.46 -4.57
C PRO A 54 -6.49 12.78 -4.13
N GLU A 55 -7.73 13.04 -4.58
CA GLU A 55 -8.48 14.21 -4.13
C GLU A 55 -8.43 14.23 -2.59
N PRO A 56 -8.02 15.35 -1.97
CA PRO A 56 -7.99 15.42 -0.52
C PRO A 56 -9.38 15.06 0.00
N PRO A 57 -9.48 14.24 1.06
CA PRO A 57 -10.76 13.82 1.59
C PRO A 57 -11.58 15.08 1.86
N LYS A 58 -12.75 15.19 1.21
CA LYS A 58 -13.73 16.20 1.57
C LYS A 58 -14.09 15.91 3.01
N ILE A 59 -13.48 16.66 3.93
CA ILE A 59 -13.88 16.72 5.32
C ILE A 59 -15.32 17.21 5.25
N GLY A 60 -16.26 16.27 5.31
CA GLY A 60 -17.66 16.58 5.49
C GLY A 60 -17.72 17.42 6.75
N VAL A 61 -18.11 18.68 6.59
CA VAL A 61 -18.50 19.53 7.72
C VAL A 61 -19.51 18.71 8.50
N ILE A 62 -19.15 18.29 9.70
CA ILE A 62 -20.12 17.80 10.67
C ILE A 62 -20.98 19.03 10.93
N ARG A 63 -22.09 19.17 10.20
CA ARG A 63 -23.16 20.06 10.63
C ARG A 63 -23.57 19.54 11.98
N ASP A 64 -23.49 20.41 12.97
CA ASP A 64 -23.91 20.20 14.34
C ASP A 64 -25.19 19.36 14.33
N TYR A 65 -25.09 18.18 14.93
CA TYR A 65 -26.23 17.33 15.20
C TYR A 65 -27.08 18.11 16.22
N GLU A 66 -28.01 18.93 15.72
CA GLU A 66 -29.03 19.56 16.56
C GLU A 66 -29.77 18.43 17.28
N ASN A 67 -29.43 18.29 18.56
CA ASN A 67 -30.05 17.36 19.48
C ASN A 67 -31.55 17.73 19.59
N PRO A 68 -32.49 16.92 19.08
CA PRO A 68 -33.90 17.23 19.28
C PRO A 68 -34.23 17.14 20.79
N PRO A 69 -35.11 18.00 21.31
CA PRO A 69 -35.40 18.06 22.73
C PRO A 69 -35.95 16.72 23.25
N ARG A 70 -35.39 16.33 24.39
CA ARG A 70 -35.66 15.17 25.21
C ARG A 70 -37.17 15.06 25.52
N GLU A 71 -37.90 14.18 24.82
CA GLU A 71 -39.24 13.79 25.26
C GLU A 71 -39.11 12.82 26.44
N SER A 72 -39.67 13.25 27.56
CA SER A 72 -39.76 12.49 28.80
C SER A 72 -40.89 11.47 28.67
N ILE A 73 -40.61 10.21 29.00
CA ILE A 73 -41.64 9.21 29.35
C ILE A 73 -41.19 8.59 30.67
#